data_AF-A0A520SAX0-F1
#
_entry.id   AF-A0A520SAX0-F1
#
_cell.length_a   1.000
_cell.length_b   1.000
_cell.length_c   1.000
_cell.angle_alpha   90.00
_cell.angle_beta   90.00
_cell.angle_gamma   90.00
#
_symmetry.space_group_name_H-M   'P 1'
#
loop_
_entity.id
_entity.type
_entity.pdbx_description
1 polymer ?
#
loop_
_entity_poly.entity_id
_entity_poly.type
_entity_poly.pdbx_seq_one_letter_code
_entity_poly.pdbx_strand_id
1 'polypeptide(L)'
;MISLGRPTLFNHIPIYITATLFLTSISVISTDVEAGAHNKESENKLVCDRVRDKRVALGNDSLVREYSMLLLEASEKGCLTEAKSLLDQGALINVKDRQANTPVIRAAAAGQLEMLKYLRNSGGELDRPNLRGATALMKAVQNNRRKVTKWLLKQGVQVNVLTLDNEMPLSQAAFDGNIRLLKQLISAGADPTKKDNTNKSALIYASAKGFHPIVSVLLEAGADPNEIFINKTTALMWASGHTTDTPTEDAVKTVSLLLDSGADADLRDNRGYSALDYANQRDNQEVIDLLAQ
;
A
#
# COMPACT_ATOMS: atom_id res chain seq x y z
N MET A 1 -34.96 -45.78 44.27
CA MET A 1 -33.64 -45.11 44.22
C MET A 1 -33.62 -44.21 43.01
N ILE A 2 -33.84 -42.90 43.22
CA ILE A 2 -33.98 -41.88 42.17
C ILE A 2 -32.77 -40.94 42.23
N SER A 3 -32.09 -40.83 41.08
CA SER A 3 -31.42 -39.67 40.47
C SER A 3 -30.89 -38.52 41.34
N LEU A 4 -29.57 -38.34 41.32
CA LEU A 4 -28.90 -37.03 41.43
C LEU A 4 -27.66 -36.99 40.52
N GLY A 5 -27.55 -35.93 39.70
CA GLY A 5 -26.28 -35.30 39.34
C GLY A 5 -25.61 -35.62 37.99
N ARG A 6 -25.91 -34.83 36.96
CA ARG A 6 -24.94 -34.39 35.91
C ARG A 6 -24.27 -33.07 36.41
N PRO A 7 -23.13 -32.55 35.86
CA PRO A 7 -22.70 -32.68 34.47
C PRO A 7 -21.18 -32.82 34.17
N THR A 8 -20.99 -33.15 32.89
CA THR A 8 -19.85 -33.18 31.96
C THR A 8 -18.74 -32.13 32.13
N LEU A 9 -17.48 -32.58 32.07
CA LEU A 9 -16.29 -31.76 31.81
C LEU A 9 -16.01 -31.72 30.30
N PHE A 10 -15.90 -30.50 29.76
CA PHE A 10 -15.39 -30.17 28.44
C PHE A 10 -13.95 -29.65 28.58
N ASN A 11 -13.08 -30.08 27.65
CA ASN A 11 -11.89 -29.43 27.09
C ASN A 11 -10.97 -28.55 27.97
N HIS A 12 -9.66 -28.84 27.94
CA HIS A 12 -8.69 -28.05 27.15
C HIS A 12 -7.28 -28.66 27.29
N ILE A 13 -6.67 -28.99 26.15
CA ILE A 13 -5.26 -29.36 26.01
C ILE A 13 -4.47 -28.07 25.76
N PRO A 14 -3.50 -27.69 26.59
CA PRO A 14 -2.58 -26.60 26.27
C PRO A 14 -1.43 -27.12 25.41
N ILE A 15 -1.31 -26.62 24.17
CA ILE A 15 -0.12 -26.80 23.33
C ILE A 15 0.90 -25.73 23.75
N TYR A 16 1.99 -26.19 24.38
CA TYR A 16 3.21 -25.42 24.59
C TYR A 16 3.97 -25.28 23.27
N ILE A 17 4.22 -24.05 22.80
CA ILE A 17 5.35 -23.74 21.91
C ILE A 17 6.08 -22.54 22.52
N THR A 18 7.17 -22.82 23.21
CA THR A 18 8.09 -21.82 23.77
C THR A 18 8.93 -21.19 22.68
N ALA A 19 8.95 -19.85 22.67
CA ALA A 19 9.81 -19.02 21.85
C ALA A 19 11.30 -19.19 22.24
N THR A 20 12.05 -19.89 21.40
CA THR A 20 13.52 -19.81 21.36
C THR A 20 13.96 -19.89 19.91
N LEU A 21 14.11 -18.74 19.24
CA LEU A 21 14.96 -18.51 18.05
C LEU A 21 14.80 -17.06 17.59
N PHE A 22 15.40 -16.10 18.31
CA PHE A 22 15.47 -14.71 17.85
C PHE A 22 16.77 -14.02 18.25
N LEU A 23 17.92 -14.69 18.14
CA LEU A 23 19.23 -14.01 18.17
C LEU A 23 20.28 -14.55 17.18
N THR A 24 19.88 -15.32 16.15
CA THR A 24 20.75 -15.63 14.98
C THR A 24 20.20 -15.10 13.65
N SER A 25 19.03 -14.45 13.65
CA SER A 25 18.34 -14.04 12.43
C SER A 25 18.77 -12.68 11.88
N ILE A 26 19.51 -11.87 12.64
CA ILE A 26 19.89 -10.51 12.19
C ILE A 26 21.03 -10.56 11.15
N SER A 27 21.96 -11.53 11.25
CA SER A 27 22.97 -11.73 10.21
C SER A 27 22.41 -12.42 8.96
N VAL A 28 21.47 -13.37 9.13
CA VAL A 28 20.85 -14.12 8.01
C VAL A 28 19.91 -13.24 7.17
N ILE A 29 19.16 -12.33 7.79
CA ILE A 29 18.30 -11.38 7.04
C ILE A 29 19.14 -10.35 6.26
N SER A 30 20.28 -9.90 6.79
CA SER A 30 21.18 -9.01 6.04
C SER A 30 21.77 -9.70 4.80
N THR A 31 22.16 -10.97 4.94
CA THR A 31 22.71 -11.75 3.82
C THR A 31 21.65 -12.15 2.79
N ASP A 32 20.39 -12.39 3.19
CA ASP A 32 19.30 -12.71 2.25
C ASP A 32 18.78 -11.49 1.49
N VAL A 33 18.79 -10.31 2.12
CA VAL A 33 18.49 -9.03 1.44
C VAL A 33 19.60 -8.69 0.44
N GLU A 34 20.87 -8.88 0.80
CA GLU A 34 22.02 -8.65 -0.09
C GLU A 34 22.13 -9.71 -1.19
N ALA A 35 21.87 -10.99 -0.91
CA ALA A 35 21.83 -12.06 -1.92
C ALA A 35 20.64 -11.89 -2.88
N GLY A 36 19.48 -11.47 -2.38
CA GLY A 36 18.31 -11.12 -3.20
C GLY A 36 18.53 -9.87 -4.06
N ALA A 37 19.34 -8.91 -3.59
CA ALA A 37 19.74 -7.73 -4.36
C ALA A 37 20.78 -8.09 -5.45
N HIS A 38 21.81 -8.87 -5.10
CA HIS A 38 22.82 -9.35 -6.05
C HIS A 38 22.24 -10.26 -7.13
N ASN A 39 21.28 -11.12 -6.80
CA ASN A 39 20.59 -11.96 -7.79
C ASN A 39 19.68 -11.13 -8.72
N LYS A 40 19.01 -10.10 -8.19
CA LYS A 40 18.25 -9.17 -9.05
C LYS A 40 19.16 -8.36 -9.96
N GLU A 41 20.33 -7.95 -9.49
CA GLU A 41 21.27 -7.17 -10.29
C GLU A 41 21.91 -8.02 -11.40
N SER A 42 22.23 -9.29 -11.15
CA SER A 42 22.72 -10.24 -12.16
C SER A 42 21.64 -10.61 -13.19
N GLU A 43 20.40 -10.86 -12.76
CA GLU A 43 19.26 -11.06 -13.66
C GLU A 43 18.94 -9.82 -14.49
N ASN A 44 19.06 -8.62 -13.91
CA ASN A 44 18.88 -7.36 -14.64
C ASN A 44 19.94 -7.21 -15.74
N LYS A 45 21.20 -7.54 -15.45
CA LYS A 45 22.30 -7.49 -16.43
C LYS A 45 22.10 -8.48 -17.58
N LEU A 46 21.70 -9.72 -17.28
CA LEU A 46 21.47 -10.78 -18.27
C LEU A 46 20.33 -10.45 -19.24
N VAL A 47 19.29 -9.76 -18.74
CA VAL A 47 18.18 -9.29 -19.56
C VAL A 47 18.64 -8.19 -20.51
N CYS A 48 19.42 -7.23 -20.03
CA CYS A 48 19.94 -6.16 -20.87
C CYS A 48 20.88 -6.67 -21.98
N ASP A 49 21.72 -7.65 -21.65
CA ASP A 49 22.52 -8.35 -22.66
C ASP A 49 21.65 -9.10 -23.70
N ARG A 50 20.51 -9.67 -23.30
CA ARG A 50 19.56 -10.34 -24.24
C ARG A 50 18.83 -9.37 -25.16
N VAL A 51 18.54 -8.14 -24.70
CA VAL A 51 17.96 -7.06 -25.53
C VAL A 51 18.94 -6.71 -26.67
N ARG A 52 20.25 -6.82 -26.43
CA ARG A 52 21.30 -6.53 -27.43
C ARG A 52 21.33 -7.52 -28.60
N ASP A 53 21.00 -8.79 -28.37
CA ASP A 53 21.24 -9.88 -29.33
C ASP A 53 20.12 -10.13 -30.36
N LYS A 54 18.91 -9.59 -30.15
CA LYS A 54 17.75 -9.83 -31.04
C LYS A 54 17.68 -8.94 -32.30
N ARG A 55 18.81 -8.36 -32.72
CA ARG A 55 18.89 -7.25 -33.69
C ARG A 55 18.63 -7.60 -35.18
N VAL A 56 18.47 -8.87 -35.57
CA VAL A 56 18.83 -9.28 -36.95
C VAL A 56 17.69 -9.80 -37.86
N ALA A 57 16.41 -9.83 -37.45
CA ALA A 57 15.39 -10.42 -38.33
C ALA A 57 14.04 -9.69 -38.33
N LEU A 58 13.52 -9.44 -39.55
CA LEU A 58 12.10 -9.20 -39.91
C LEU A 58 11.68 -7.74 -40.13
N GLY A 59 10.55 -7.53 -40.85
CA GLY A 59 10.15 -6.26 -41.48
C GLY A 59 9.47 -5.20 -40.58
N ASN A 60 9.35 -3.97 -41.11
CA ASN A 60 9.13 -2.72 -40.35
C ASN A 60 8.02 -2.75 -39.27
N ASP A 61 6.78 -3.17 -39.59
CA ASP A 61 5.68 -3.09 -38.60
C ASP A 61 5.79 -4.15 -37.49
N SER A 62 6.37 -5.31 -37.79
CA SER A 62 6.65 -6.36 -36.81
C SER A 62 7.78 -5.92 -35.86
N LEU A 63 8.77 -5.20 -36.38
CA LEU A 63 9.89 -4.66 -35.61
C LEU A 63 9.45 -3.60 -34.61
N VAL A 64 8.59 -2.66 -35.01
CA VAL A 64 8.09 -1.60 -34.10
C VAL A 64 7.46 -2.23 -32.86
N ARG A 65 6.61 -3.25 -33.04
CA ARG A 65 6.00 -3.97 -31.91
C ARG A 65 7.04 -4.66 -31.04
N GLU A 66 8.01 -5.35 -31.63
CA GLU A 66 9.05 -6.05 -30.87
C GLU A 66 9.95 -5.09 -30.10
N TYR A 67 10.46 -4.03 -30.72
CA TYR A 67 11.27 -2.99 -30.06
C TYR A 67 10.50 -2.32 -28.94
N SER A 68 9.21 -2.08 -29.14
CA SER A 68 8.34 -1.55 -28.10
C SER A 68 8.19 -2.52 -26.91
N MET A 69 8.08 -3.82 -27.17
CA MET A 69 8.06 -4.82 -26.10
C MET A 69 9.40 -4.90 -25.35
N LEU A 70 10.53 -4.80 -26.06
CA LEU A 70 11.86 -4.73 -25.44
C LEU A 70 12.03 -3.45 -24.61
N LEU A 71 11.41 -2.34 -25.02
CA LEU A 71 11.44 -1.08 -24.26
C LEU A 71 10.80 -1.23 -22.87
N LEU A 72 9.72 -2.01 -22.75
CA LEU A 72 9.10 -2.32 -21.46
C LEU A 72 10.08 -3.02 -20.52
N GLU A 73 10.79 -4.03 -21.03
CA GLU A 73 11.77 -4.82 -20.29
C GLU A 73 13.00 -3.97 -19.90
N ALA A 74 13.58 -3.25 -20.86
CA ALA A 74 14.68 -2.32 -20.62
C ALA A 74 14.31 -1.25 -19.59
N SER A 75 13.07 -0.77 -19.60
CA SER A 75 12.56 0.23 -18.65
C SER A 75 12.41 -0.32 -17.24
N GLU A 76 11.96 -1.57 -17.10
CA GLU A 76 11.91 -2.28 -15.82
C GLU A 76 13.32 -2.50 -15.24
N LYS A 77 14.27 -2.87 -16.09
CA LYS A 77 15.67 -3.12 -15.69
C LYS A 77 16.49 -1.85 -15.49
N GLY A 78 16.07 -0.72 -16.05
CA GLY A 78 16.78 0.55 -15.98
C GLY A 78 17.92 0.70 -17.00
N CYS A 79 17.91 -0.09 -18.08
CA CYS A 79 18.96 -0.10 -19.09
C CYS A 79 18.80 1.05 -20.10
N LEU A 80 19.26 2.24 -19.67
CA LEU A 80 19.13 3.50 -20.40
C LEU A 80 19.70 3.49 -21.82
N THR A 81 20.84 2.85 -22.02
CA THR A 81 21.50 2.78 -23.34
C THR A 81 20.66 2.00 -24.35
N GLU A 82 20.05 0.91 -23.91
CA GLU A 82 19.17 0.10 -24.75
C GLU A 82 17.83 0.79 -24.99
N ALA A 83 17.22 1.37 -23.95
CA ALA A 83 15.99 2.13 -24.11
C ALA A 83 16.14 3.28 -25.13
N LYS A 84 17.28 3.99 -25.11
CA LYS A 84 17.62 5.01 -26.11
C LYS A 84 17.67 4.42 -27.52
N SER A 85 18.47 3.37 -27.70
CA SER A 85 18.63 2.70 -28.99
C SER A 85 17.30 2.16 -29.55
N LEU A 86 16.44 1.61 -28.69
CA LEU A 86 15.12 1.12 -29.07
C LEU A 86 14.20 2.24 -29.55
N LEU A 87 14.20 3.39 -28.86
CA LEU A 87 13.42 4.56 -29.27
C LEU A 87 13.94 5.16 -30.59
N ASP A 88 15.26 5.22 -30.78
CA ASP A 88 15.87 5.65 -32.04
C ASP A 88 15.50 4.73 -33.21
N GLN A 89 15.26 3.44 -32.92
CA GLN A 89 14.78 2.43 -33.88
C GLN A 89 13.26 2.42 -34.07
N GLY A 90 12.53 3.38 -33.47
CA GLY A 90 11.09 3.54 -33.65
C GLY A 90 10.22 2.80 -32.65
N ALA A 91 10.76 2.35 -31.51
CA ALA A 91 9.93 1.85 -30.41
C ALA A 91 8.92 2.91 -29.95
N LEU A 92 7.70 2.48 -29.64
CA LEU A 92 6.65 3.36 -29.15
C LEU A 92 6.86 3.61 -27.65
N ILE A 93 7.16 4.86 -27.29
CA ILE A 93 7.40 5.30 -25.90
C ILE A 93 6.26 4.96 -24.92
N ASN A 94 5.02 4.93 -25.43
CA ASN A 94 3.80 4.64 -24.65
C ASN A 94 3.16 3.29 -25.04
N VAL A 95 3.96 2.34 -25.52
CA VAL A 95 3.54 0.95 -25.73
C VAL A 95 2.93 0.34 -24.48
N LYS A 96 2.02 -0.61 -24.68
CA LYS A 96 1.30 -1.31 -23.63
C LYS A 96 1.58 -2.80 -23.72
N ASP A 97 1.90 -3.42 -22.58
CA ASP A 97 1.88 -4.88 -22.45
C ASP A 97 0.44 -5.42 -22.36
N ARG A 98 0.28 -6.73 -22.10
CA ARG A 98 -1.04 -7.39 -21.97
C ARG A 98 -1.89 -6.86 -20.81
N GLN A 99 -1.28 -6.24 -19.80
CA GLN A 99 -1.97 -5.61 -18.68
C GLN A 99 -2.09 -4.09 -18.87
N ALA A 100 -1.76 -3.58 -20.05
CA ALA A 100 -1.64 -2.16 -20.37
C ALA A 100 -0.62 -1.40 -19.51
N ASN A 101 0.39 -2.08 -18.96
CA ASN A 101 1.52 -1.37 -18.35
C ASN A 101 2.35 -0.72 -19.45
N THR A 102 2.71 0.54 -19.25
CA THR A 102 3.63 1.29 -20.10
C THR A 102 5.08 1.17 -19.62
N PRO A 103 6.08 1.53 -20.43
CA PRO A 103 7.47 1.63 -19.99
C PRO A 103 7.62 2.45 -18.71
N VAL A 104 6.86 3.55 -18.59
CA VAL A 104 6.82 4.41 -17.41
C VAL A 104 6.30 3.64 -16.18
N ILE A 105 5.20 2.89 -16.30
CA ILE A 105 4.67 2.09 -15.18
C ILE A 105 5.68 1.03 -14.73
N ARG A 106 6.31 0.33 -15.68
CA ARG A 106 7.34 -0.70 -15.40
C ARG A 106 8.55 -0.10 -14.69
N ALA A 107 9.08 1.01 -15.19
CA ALA A 107 10.19 1.74 -14.57
C ALA A 107 9.83 2.23 -13.16
N ALA A 108 8.61 2.74 -12.97
CA ALA A 108 8.14 3.22 -11.67
C ALA A 108 7.99 2.09 -10.64
N ALA A 109 7.40 0.96 -11.04
CA ALA A 109 7.27 -0.23 -10.21
C ALA A 109 8.64 -0.79 -9.78
N ALA A 110 9.63 -0.74 -10.68
CA ALA A 110 10.99 -1.22 -10.42
C ALA A 110 11.86 -0.21 -9.65
N GLY A 111 11.48 1.07 -9.59
CA GLY A 111 12.24 2.11 -8.89
C GLY A 111 13.32 2.79 -9.73
N GLN A 112 13.23 2.69 -11.06
CA GLN A 112 14.25 3.18 -12.01
C GLN A 112 14.10 4.69 -12.26
N LEU A 113 14.63 5.50 -11.34
CA LEU A 113 14.45 6.96 -11.39
C LEU A 113 15.06 7.61 -12.64
N GLU A 114 16.30 7.27 -13.01
CA GLU A 114 16.94 7.88 -14.18
C GLU A 114 16.25 7.45 -15.49
N MET A 115 15.76 6.21 -15.55
CA MET A 115 14.92 5.75 -16.66
C MET A 115 13.62 6.56 -16.74
N LEU A 116 12.94 6.80 -15.63
CA LEU A 116 11.71 7.61 -15.63
C LEU A 116 11.94 9.03 -16.11
N LYS A 117 13.03 9.68 -15.68
CA LYS A 117 13.40 11.01 -16.17
C LYS A 117 13.61 11.00 -17.68
N TYR A 118 14.33 10.00 -18.18
CA TYR A 118 14.56 9.84 -19.61
C TYR A 118 13.25 9.62 -20.37
N LEU A 119 12.42 8.64 -19.95
CA LEU A 119 11.13 8.35 -20.58
C LEU A 119 10.24 9.59 -20.60
N ARG A 120 10.15 10.36 -19.51
CA ARG A 120 9.38 11.60 -19.45
C ARG A 120 9.88 12.65 -20.45
N ASN A 121 11.20 12.86 -20.51
CA ASN A 121 11.80 13.80 -21.46
C ASN A 121 11.60 13.37 -22.92
N SER A 122 11.45 12.07 -23.16
CA SER A 122 11.14 11.48 -24.48
C SER A 122 9.64 11.39 -24.79
N GLY A 123 8.76 12.02 -24.00
CA GLY A 123 7.31 12.05 -24.24
C GLY A 123 6.50 10.94 -23.56
N GLY A 124 7.09 10.23 -22.60
CA GLY A 124 6.42 9.23 -21.78
C GLY A 124 5.34 9.86 -20.89
N GLU A 125 4.17 9.24 -20.90
CA GLU A 125 3.00 9.72 -20.14
C GLU A 125 2.97 9.11 -18.73
N LEU A 126 3.03 9.98 -17.70
CA LEU A 126 3.12 9.56 -16.29
C LEU A 126 1.78 9.11 -15.69
N ASP A 127 0.68 9.71 -16.14
CA ASP A 127 -0.67 9.48 -15.60
C ASP A 127 -1.48 8.43 -16.35
N ARG A 128 -0.91 7.78 -17.37
CA ARG A 128 -1.62 6.70 -18.06
C ARG A 128 -1.85 5.54 -17.10
N PRO A 129 -3.10 5.09 -16.88
CA PRO A 129 -3.38 3.92 -16.07
C PRO A 129 -3.22 2.63 -16.88
N ASN A 130 -2.91 1.54 -16.20
CA ASN A 130 -2.98 0.19 -16.74
C ASN A 130 -4.43 -0.38 -16.67
N LEU A 131 -4.65 -1.64 -17.04
CA LEU A 131 -5.99 -2.27 -17.02
C LEU A 131 -6.62 -2.36 -15.63
N ARG A 132 -5.84 -2.25 -14.55
CA ARG A 132 -6.31 -2.21 -13.16
C ARG A 132 -6.51 -0.78 -12.65
N GLY A 133 -6.37 0.24 -13.50
CA GLY A 133 -6.44 1.63 -13.08
C GLY A 133 -5.16 2.15 -12.40
N ALA A 134 -4.11 1.32 -12.27
CA ALA A 134 -2.89 1.72 -11.58
C ALA A 134 -2.01 2.59 -12.49
N THR A 135 -1.64 3.77 -12.01
CA THR A 135 -0.67 4.68 -12.63
C THR A 135 0.76 4.38 -12.18
N ALA A 136 1.74 5.09 -12.76
CA ALA A 136 3.13 5.03 -12.33
C ALA A 136 3.29 5.39 -10.84
N LEU A 137 2.55 6.38 -10.35
CA LEU A 137 2.55 6.75 -8.93
C LEU A 137 2.07 5.60 -8.06
N MET A 138 0.93 4.99 -8.42
CA MET A 138 0.37 3.89 -7.63
C MET A 138 1.36 2.72 -7.53
N LYS A 139 1.96 2.30 -8.64
CA LYS A 139 2.98 1.23 -8.63
C LYS A 139 4.23 1.58 -7.83
N ALA A 140 4.67 2.83 -7.87
CA ALA A 140 5.79 3.28 -7.05
C ALA A 140 5.45 3.23 -5.54
N VAL A 141 4.22 3.59 -5.17
CA VAL A 141 3.73 3.53 -3.78
C VAL A 141 3.63 2.09 -3.28
N GLN A 142 2.95 1.21 -4.03
CA GLN A 142 2.80 -0.23 -3.68
C GLN A 142 4.15 -0.92 -3.47
N ASN A 143 5.14 -0.59 -4.30
CA ASN A 143 6.46 -1.20 -4.24
C ASN A 143 7.45 -0.42 -3.37
N ASN A 144 6.98 0.55 -2.57
CA ASN A 144 7.77 1.39 -1.67
C ASN A 144 9.00 2.07 -2.34
N ARG A 145 8.82 2.54 -3.57
CA ARG A 145 9.88 3.18 -4.39
C ARG A 145 10.03 4.65 -4.05
N ARG A 146 10.45 4.95 -2.82
CA ARG A 146 10.53 6.30 -2.23
C ARG A 146 11.13 7.39 -3.13
N LYS A 147 12.27 7.13 -3.77
CA LYS A 147 12.93 8.10 -4.67
C LYS A 147 12.08 8.42 -5.91
N VAL A 148 11.46 7.39 -6.49
CA VAL A 148 10.56 7.51 -7.64
C VAL A 148 9.28 8.23 -7.24
N THR A 149 8.64 7.82 -6.13
CA THR A 149 7.43 8.47 -5.63
C THR A 149 7.63 9.97 -5.43
N LYS A 150 8.70 10.36 -4.72
CA LYS A 150 9.05 11.77 -4.52
C LYS A 150 9.24 12.52 -5.84
N TRP A 151 9.86 11.89 -6.84
CA TRP A 151 10.05 12.52 -8.14
C TRP A 151 8.73 12.66 -8.91
N LEU A 152 7.90 11.61 -8.95
CA LEU A 152 6.58 11.63 -9.61
C LEU A 152 5.68 12.71 -9.01
N LEU A 153 5.60 12.83 -7.69
CA LEU A 153 4.81 13.88 -7.03
C LEU A 153 5.27 15.28 -7.43
N LYS A 154 6.58 15.51 -7.62
CA LYS A 154 7.11 16.78 -8.13
C LYS A 154 6.76 17.05 -9.59
N GLN A 155 6.37 16.04 -10.37
CA GLN A 155 5.93 16.22 -11.75
C GLN A 155 4.44 16.62 -11.86
N GLY A 156 3.72 16.73 -10.74
CA GLY A 156 2.30 17.11 -10.75
C GLY A 156 1.38 16.01 -11.29
N VAL A 157 1.77 14.73 -11.12
CA VAL A 157 0.93 13.58 -11.48
C VAL A 157 -0.34 13.55 -10.64
N GLN A 158 -1.38 12.89 -11.14
CA GLN A 158 -2.62 12.70 -10.41
C GLN A 158 -2.43 11.81 -9.18
N VAL A 159 -2.67 12.37 -8.00
CA VAL A 159 -2.46 11.71 -6.70
C VAL A 159 -3.69 10.96 -6.19
N ASN A 160 -4.89 11.45 -6.51
CA ASN A 160 -6.17 10.89 -6.05
C ASN A 160 -6.69 9.81 -7.01
N VAL A 161 -5.82 8.87 -7.38
CA VAL A 161 -6.16 7.75 -8.28
C VAL A 161 -6.67 6.56 -7.48
N LEU A 162 -7.77 5.97 -7.94
CA LEU A 162 -8.38 4.78 -7.35
C LEU A 162 -8.25 3.60 -8.34
N THR A 163 -7.64 2.51 -7.91
CA THR A 163 -7.51 1.29 -8.72
C THR A 163 -8.81 0.46 -8.68
N LEU A 164 -8.93 -0.50 -9.61
CA LEU A 164 -10.01 -1.49 -9.58
C LEU A 164 -9.95 -2.39 -8.34
N ASP A 165 -8.79 -2.47 -7.70
CA ASP A 165 -8.57 -3.24 -6.47
C ASP A 165 -8.85 -2.40 -5.21
N ASN A 166 -9.52 -1.25 -5.35
CA ASN A 166 -9.86 -0.29 -4.28
C ASN A 166 -8.66 0.38 -3.59
N GLU A 167 -7.54 0.51 -4.29
CA GLU A 167 -6.33 1.07 -3.73
C GLU A 167 -6.18 2.54 -4.17
N MET A 168 -5.78 3.38 -3.23
CA MET A 168 -5.40 4.77 -3.48
C MET A 168 -4.03 5.02 -2.84
N PRO A 169 -3.17 5.89 -3.41
CA PRO A 169 -1.85 6.16 -2.83
C PRO A 169 -1.91 6.54 -1.35
N LEU A 170 -2.88 7.39 -0.96
CA LEU A 170 -3.01 7.87 0.41
C LEU A 170 -3.51 6.77 1.37
N SER A 171 -4.52 6.00 0.98
CA SER A 171 -5.02 4.88 1.80
C SER A 171 -4.00 3.75 1.91
N GLN A 172 -3.22 3.49 0.86
CA GLN A 172 -2.10 2.55 0.91
C GLN A 172 -1.03 3.00 1.92
N ALA A 173 -0.64 4.28 1.89
CA ALA A 173 0.32 4.82 2.85
C ALA A 173 -0.18 4.74 4.30
N ALA A 174 -1.49 4.95 4.51
CA ALA A 174 -2.14 4.77 5.81
C ALA A 174 -2.16 3.30 6.25
N PHE A 175 -2.52 2.39 5.35
CA PHE A 175 -2.54 0.94 5.61
C PHE A 175 -1.14 0.38 5.94
N ASP A 176 -0.10 0.89 5.28
CA ASP A 176 1.29 0.46 5.47
C ASP A 176 1.97 1.11 6.70
N GLY A 177 1.32 2.05 7.38
CA GLY A 177 1.93 2.76 8.51
C GLY A 177 3.02 3.75 8.10
N ASN A 178 3.08 4.14 6.82
CA ASN A 178 4.16 4.96 6.29
C ASN A 178 3.86 6.46 6.40
N ILE A 179 4.02 7.02 7.61
CA ILE A 179 3.79 8.43 7.92
C ILE A 179 4.55 9.40 7.01
N ARG A 180 5.78 9.05 6.59
CA ARG A 180 6.61 9.91 5.73
C ARG A 180 6.02 10.01 4.33
N LEU A 181 5.56 8.88 3.78
CA LEU A 181 4.90 8.87 2.48
C LEU A 181 3.54 9.55 2.54
N LEU A 182 2.75 9.31 3.60
CA LEU A 182 1.47 9.96 3.81
C LEU A 182 1.59 11.49 3.77
N LYS A 183 2.51 12.06 4.55
CA LYS A 183 2.79 13.52 4.56
C LYS A 183 3.21 14.04 3.18
N GLN A 184 4.00 13.27 2.44
CA GLN A 184 4.41 13.64 1.08
C GLN A 184 3.23 13.66 0.11
N LEU A 185 2.32 12.70 0.21
CA LEU A 185 1.12 12.63 -0.64
C LEU A 185 0.17 13.79 -0.33
N ILE A 186 -0.10 14.08 0.95
CA ILE A 186 -0.95 15.23 1.35
C ILE A 186 -0.33 16.54 0.85
N SER A 187 0.99 16.72 1.04
CA SER A 187 1.70 17.90 0.53
C SER A 187 1.65 18.05 -1.00
N ALA A 188 1.39 16.95 -1.72
CA ALA A 188 1.23 16.91 -3.17
C ALA A 188 -0.25 16.99 -3.61
N GLY A 189 -1.18 17.31 -2.71
CA GLY A 189 -2.59 17.49 -3.01
C GLY A 189 -3.45 16.22 -2.89
N ALA A 190 -2.98 15.19 -2.19
CA ALA A 190 -3.81 14.05 -1.88
C ALA A 190 -4.95 14.47 -0.93
N ASP A 191 -6.17 14.09 -1.28
CA ASP A 191 -7.38 14.45 -0.55
C ASP A 191 -7.64 13.42 0.57
N PRO A 192 -7.50 13.80 1.86
CA PRO A 192 -7.68 12.88 2.98
C PRO A 192 -9.13 12.41 3.17
N THR A 193 -10.10 13.08 2.53
CA THR A 193 -11.53 12.75 2.61
C THR A 193 -11.97 11.74 1.55
N LYS A 194 -11.09 11.43 0.57
CA LYS A 194 -11.41 10.48 -0.49
C LYS A 194 -11.61 9.07 0.05
N LYS A 195 -12.67 8.45 -0.45
CA LYS A 195 -13.08 7.09 -0.09
C LYS A 195 -12.88 6.15 -1.27
N ASP A 196 -12.57 4.89 -0.97
CA ASP A 196 -12.59 3.81 -1.94
C ASP A 196 -14.03 3.37 -2.27
N ASN A 197 -14.21 2.36 -3.13
CA ASN A 197 -15.55 1.85 -3.46
C ASN A 197 -16.24 1.11 -2.29
N THR A 198 -15.55 0.93 -1.16
CA THR A 198 -16.10 0.38 0.09
C THR A 198 -16.42 1.48 1.11
N ASN A 199 -16.43 2.75 0.68
CA ASN A 199 -16.61 3.94 1.52
C ASN A 199 -15.55 4.11 2.61
N LYS A 200 -14.39 3.45 2.51
CA LYS A 200 -13.29 3.61 3.46
C LYS A 200 -12.34 4.71 3.00
N SER A 201 -12.04 5.66 3.87
CA SER A 201 -10.96 6.62 3.67
C SER A 201 -9.64 6.12 4.27
N ALA A 202 -8.57 6.87 4.08
CA ALA A 202 -7.29 6.63 4.75
C ALA A 202 -7.42 6.63 6.30
N LEU A 203 -8.34 7.42 6.86
CA LEU A 203 -8.57 7.49 8.32
C LEU A 203 -9.10 6.16 8.85
N ILE A 204 -10.03 5.51 8.14
CA ILE A 204 -10.53 4.18 8.51
C ILE A 204 -9.41 3.15 8.57
N TYR A 205 -8.56 3.09 7.53
CA TYR A 205 -7.45 2.13 7.49
C TYR A 205 -6.42 2.35 8.60
N ALA A 206 -6.08 3.60 8.89
CA ALA A 206 -5.14 3.94 9.95
C ALA A 206 -5.71 3.63 11.34
N SER A 207 -6.98 3.96 11.57
CA SER A 207 -7.67 3.74 12.85
C SER A 207 -7.84 2.25 13.14
N ALA A 208 -8.22 1.47 12.13
CA ALA A 208 -8.31 0.01 12.19
C ALA A 208 -6.95 -0.67 12.47
N LYS A 209 -5.83 0.04 12.29
CA LYS A 209 -4.46 -0.44 12.55
C LYS A 209 -3.80 0.20 13.79
N GLY A 210 -4.51 1.07 14.51
CA GLY A 210 -3.96 1.77 15.68
C GLY A 210 -2.83 2.75 15.34
N PHE A 211 -2.69 3.19 14.09
CA PHE A 211 -1.59 4.07 13.69
C PHE A 211 -1.86 5.53 14.07
N HIS A 212 -1.87 5.82 15.37
CA HIS A 212 -2.21 7.12 15.93
C HIS A 212 -1.45 8.31 15.29
N PRO A 213 -0.16 8.23 14.89
CA PRO A 213 0.51 9.37 14.24
C PRO A 213 -0.05 9.67 12.85
N ILE A 214 -0.54 8.65 12.13
CA ILE A 214 -1.19 8.81 10.83
C ILE A 214 -2.60 9.36 11.01
N VAL A 215 -3.34 8.84 12.01
CA VAL A 215 -4.67 9.35 12.37
C VAL A 215 -4.60 10.86 12.69
N SER A 216 -3.61 11.29 13.48
CA SER A 216 -3.38 12.72 13.79
C SER A 216 -3.24 13.55 12.52
N VAL A 217 -2.36 13.14 11.60
CA VAL A 217 -2.11 13.87 10.37
C VAL A 217 -3.35 13.92 9.46
N LEU A 218 -4.15 12.85 9.42
CA LEU A 218 -5.37 12.81 8.60
C LEU A 218 -6.46 13.73 9.17
N LEU A 219 -6.65 13.73 10.49
CA LEU A 219 -7.59 14.61 11.18
C LEU A 219 -7.17 16.09 11.03
N GLU A 220 -5.88 16.40 11.24
CA GLU A 220 -5.31 17.73 10.98
C GLU A 220 -5.49 18.18 9.52
N ALA A 221 -5.51 17.24 8.58
CA ALA A 221 -5.74 17.50 7.16
C ALA A 221 -7.24 17.59 6.79
N GLY A 222 -8.15 17.50 7.76
CA GLY A 222 -9.59 17.69 7.57
C GLY A 222 -10.40 16.42 7.32
N ALA A 223 -9.86 15.23 7.64
CA ALA A 223 -10.67 14.02 7.67
C ALA A 223 -11.76 14.11 8.75
N ASP A 224 -12.96 13.64 8.43
CA ASP A 224 -14.10 13.64 9.35
C ASP A 224 -13.99 12.46 10.34
N PRO A 225 -13.82 12.69 11.65
CA PRO A 225 -13.74 11.63 12.66
C PRO A 225 -15.03 10.81 12.77
N ASN A 226 -16.17 11.36 12.33
CA ASN A 226 -17.48 10.72 12.34
C ASN A 226 -17.87 10.12 11.00
N GLU A 227 -16.91 10.00 10.08
CA GLU A 227 -17.22 9.41 8.79
C GLU A 227 -17.74 7.97 8.96
N ILE A 228 -18.82 7.68 8.25
CA ILE A 228 -19.40 6.35 8.20
C ILE A 228 -18.93 5.62 6.94
N PHE A 229 -18.70 4.32 7.09
CA PHE A 229 -18.51 3.39 5.98
C PHE A 229 -19.45 2.18 6.13
N ILE A 230 -19.14 1.06 5.46
CA ILE A 230 -19.96 -0.16 5.45
C ILE A 230 -20.60 -0.44 6.82
N ASN A 231 -21.91 -0.72 6.80
CA ASN A 231 -22.73 -0.99 7.97
C ASN A 231 -22.82 0.15 9.01
N LYS A 232 -22.66 1.42 8.59
CA LYS A 232 -22.61 2.58 9.50
C LYS A 232 -21.50 2.51 10.53
N THR A 233 -20.43 1.78 10.22
CA THR A 233 -19.26 1.73 11.11
C THR A 233 -18.42 2.99 10.99
N THR A 234 -17.75 3.39 12.06
CA THR A 234 -16.89 4.59 12.14
C THR A 234 -15.43 4.21 12.40
N ALA A 235 -14.52 5.18 12.25
CA ALA A 235 -13.12 5.04 12.65
C ALA A 235 -12.98 4.64 14.13
N LEU A 236 -13.77 5.29 15.01
CA LEU A 236 -13.76 5.04 16.45
C LEU A 236 -14.13 3.59 16.78
N MET A 237 -15.21 3.05 16.20
CA MET A 237 -15.59 1.65 16.42
C MET A 237 -14.47 0.66 16.06
N TRP A 238 -13.77 0.89 14.95
CA TRP A 238 -12.67 0.03 14.52
C TRP A 238 -11.40 0.19 15.35
N ALA A 239 -11.10 1.42 15.80
CA ALA A 239 -10.02 1.66 16.76
C ALA A 239 -10.31 0.98 18.11
N SER A 240 -11.57 1.00 18.56
CA SER A 240 -11.99 0.37 19.81
C SER A 240 -11.98 -1.16 19.74
N GLY A 241 -12.29 -1.74 18.57
CA GLY A 241 -12.25 -3.18 18.32
C GLY A 241 -10.94 -3.71 17.72
N HIS A 242 -9.85 -2.92 17.78
CA HIS A 242 -8.60 -3.17 17.07
C HIS A 242 -8.04 -4.59 17.33
N THR A 243 -7.52 -5.22 16.27
CA THR A 243 -7.34 -6.67 16.12
C THR A 243 -5.95 -7.20 16.45
N THR A 244 -5.15 -6.51 17.26
CA THR A 244 -3.89 -7.09 17.75
C THR A 244 -4.17 -7.94 18.99
N ASP A 245 -3.52 -9.10 19.11
CA ASP A 245 -3.71 -10.05 20.24
C ASP A 245 -3.37 -9.47 21.62
N THR A 246 -2.87 -8.23 21.67
CA THR A 246 -2.69 -7.44 22.89
C THR A 246 -3.26 -6.03 22.69
N PRO A 247 -3.99 -5.47 23.68
CA PRO A 247 -4.25 -4.04 23.75
C PRO A 247 -2.92 -3.32 23.70
N THR A 248 -2.68 -2.56 22.64
CA THR A 248 -1.46 -1.75 22.52
C THR A 248 -1.77 -0.35 22.99
N GLU A 249 -0.81 0.28 23.65
CA GLU A 249 -0.82 1.71 23.98
C GLU A 249 -1.24 2.58 22.77
N ASP A 250 -0.93 2.11 21.56
CA ASP A 250 -1.29 2.73 20.29
C ASP A 250 -2.80 2.73 20.00
N ALA A 251 -3.53 1.68 20.40
CA ALA A 251 -4.99 1.62 20.25
C ALA A 251 -5.67 2.65 21.17
N VAL A 252 -5.25 2.72 22.44
CA VAL A 252 -5.76 3.69 23.42
C VAL A 252 -5.49 5.12 22.96
N LYS A 253 -4.27 5.41 22.49
CA LYS A 253 -3.92 6.70 21.89
C LYS A 253 -4.76 7.04 20.67
N THR A 254 -5.06 6.06 19.82
CA THR A 254 -5.90 6.27 18.64
C THR A 254 -7.34 6.62 19.03
N VAL A 255 -7.93 5.89 20.00
CA VAL A 255 -9.28 6.17 20.51
C VAL A 255 -9.33 7.55 21.17
N SER A 256 -8.37 7.86 22.06
CA SER A 256 -8.25 9.18 22.70
C SER A 256 -8.20 10.29 21.65
N LEU A 257 -7.32 10.16 20.66
CA LEU A 257 -7.14 11.16 19.61
C LEU A 257 -8.42 11.36 18.77
N LEU A 258 -9.15 10.30 18.47
CA LEU A 258 -10.43 10.40 17.76
C LEU A 258 -11.49 11.12 18.60
N LEU A 259 -11.60 10.80 19.89
CA LEU A 259 -12.51 11.49 20.83
C LEU A 259 -12.16 12.97 20.97
N ASP A 260 -10.87 13.28 21.17
CA ASP A 260 -10.35 14.66 21.26
C ASP A 260 -10.64 15.47 20.00
N SER A 261 -10.75 14.79 18.85
CA SER A 261 -11.07 15.40 17.55
C SER A 261 -12.58 15.47 17.29
N GLY A 262 -13.43 15.06 18.24
CA GLY A 262 -14.89 15.14 18.15
C GLY A 262 -15.58 13.90 17.58
N ALA A 263 -14.95 12.72 17.65
CA ALA A 263 -15.64 11.47 17.35
C ALA A 263 -16.78 11.21 18.35
N ASP A 264 -17.96 10.90 17.82
CA ASP A 264 -19.16 10.57 18.57
C ASP A 264 -19.15 9.07 18.94
N ALA A 265 -18.96 8.80 20.23
CA ALA A 265 -18.91 7.46 20.80
C ALA A 265 -20.28 6.75 20.83
N ASP A 266 -21.38 7.50 20.71
CA ASP A 266 -22.75 6.99 20.77
C ASP A 266 -23.28 6.53 19.41
N LEU A 267 -22.56 6.83 18.32
CA LEU A 267 -22.90 6.29 16.99
C LEU A 267 -22.98 4.77 17.05
N ARG A 268 -23.96 4.21 16.32
CA ARG A 268 -24.23 2.77 16.28
C ARG A 268 -24.18 2.24 14.86
N ASP A 269 -23.54 1.09 14.70
CA ASP A 269 -23.53 0.33 13.44
C ASP A 269 -24.94 -0.23 13.15
N ASN A 270 -25.12 -0.87 12.00
CA ASN A 270 -26.40 -1.49 11.61
C ASN A 270 -26.86 -2.63 12.53
N ARG A 271 -25.99 -3.15 13.40
CA ARG A 271 -26.33 -4.17 14.42
C ARG A 271 -26.67 -3.52 15.76
N GLY A 272 -26.56 -2.20 15.87
CA GLY A 272 -26.78 -1.45 17.09
C GLY A 272 -25.54 -1.35 17.99
N TYR A 273 -24.36 -1.76 17.54
CA TYR A 273 -23.14 -1.71 18.35
C TYR A 273 -22.46 -0.35 18.28
N SER A 274 -22.11 0.22 19.43
CA SER A 274 -21.30 1.43 19.56
C SER A 274 -19.80 1.12 19.71
N ALA A 275 -18.96 2.15 19.77
CA ALA A 275 -17.53 1.96 20.02
C ALA A 275 -17.25 1.19 21.33
N LEU A 276 -18.06 1.43 22.38
CA LEU A 276 -17.98 0.73 23.65
C LEU A 276 -18.29 -0.77 23.50
N ASP A 277 -19.29 -1.13 22.68
CA ASP A 277 -19.63 -2.52 22.40
C ASP A 277 -18.48 -3.26 21.68
N TYR A 278 -17.77 -2.57 20.78
CA TYR A 278 -16.58 -3.11 20.11
C TYR A 278 -15.41 -3.30 21.08
N ALA A 279 -15.20 -2.37 22.01
CA ALA A 279 -14.17 -2.48 23.06
C ALA A 279 -14.46 -3.65 24.02
N ASN A 280 -15.72 -3.79 24.44
CA ASN A 280 -16.18 -4.88 25.30
C ASN A 280 -15.98 -6.26 24.65
N GLN A 281 -16.23 -6.40 23.35
CA GLN A 281 -15.99 -7.68 22.64
C GLN A 281 -14.52 -8.11 22.61
N ARG A 282 -13.59 -7.19 22.89
CA ARG A 282 -12.14 -7.42 22.89
C ARG A 282 -11.52 -7.39 24.28
N ASP A 283 -12.33 -7.22 25.33
CA ASP A 283 -11.88 -7.09 26.72
C ASP A 283 -10.76 -6.03 26.91
N ASN A 284 -10.81 -4.92 26.14
CA ASN A 284 -9.82 -3.84 26.23
C ASN A 284 -10.23 -2.85 27.31
N GLN A 285 -9.84 -3.14 28.56
CA GLN A 285 -10.27 -2.36 29.73
C GLN A 285 -9.91 -0.88 29.65
N GLU A 286 -8.72 -0.54 29.17
CA GLU A 286 -8.30 0.87 29.05
C GLU A 286 -9.18 1.66 28.07
N VAL A 287 -9.57 1.05 26.94
CA VAL A 287 -10.49 1.67 25.98
C VAL A 287 -11.92 1.71 26.52
N ILE A 288 -12.35 0.69 27.25
CA ILE A 288 -13.66 0.66 27.92
C ILE A 288 -13.76 1.82 28.92
N ASP A 289 -12.75 1.98 29.77
CA ASP A 289 -12.68 3.05 30.77
C ASP A 289 -12.63 4.43 30.11
N LEU A 290 -11.97 4.57 28.96
CA LEU A 290 -11.91 5.81 28.19
C LEU A 290 -13.27 6.17 27.57
N LEU A 291 -14.01 5.19 27.05
CA LEU A 291 -15.32 5.39 26.39
C LEU A 291 -16.49 5.50 27.37
N ALA A 292 -16.28 5.12 28.64
CA ALA A 292 -17.32 5.17 29.68
C ALA A 292 -17.34 6.51 30.46
N GLN A 293 -16.42 7.44 30.18
CA GLN A 293 -16.33 8.77 30.76
C GLN A 293 -17.25 9.77 30.06
#